data_AF-A0A947QTG4-F1
#
_entry.id   AF-A0A947QTG4-F1
#
_cell.length_a   1.000
_cell.length_b   1.000
_cell.length_c   1.000
_cell.angle_alpha   90.00
_cell.angle_beta   90.00
_cell.angle_gamma   90.00
#
_symmetry.space_group_name_H-M   'P 1'
#
loop_
_entity.id
_entity.type
_entity.pdbx_description
1 polymer ?
#
loop_
_entity_poly.entity_id
_entity_poly.type
_entity_poly.pdbx_seq_one_letter_code
_entity_poly.pdbx_strand_id
1 'polypeptide(L)'
;MKNNTVSLNQWSKQFTPAQKQKAKKANNYYAVVEEFQKTRKKLGLTQQQLADKVGIDRTVITKIETGARNTTLNSLMMFADALDKKLKISFV
;
A
#
# COMPACT_ATOMS: atom_id res chain seq x y z
N MET A 1 -12.81 -32.77 -13.45
CA MET A 1 -13.49 -32.18 -12.26
C MET A 1 -14.07 -30.84 -12.69
N LYS A 2 -15.34 -30.54 -12.42
CA LYS A 2 -16.01 -29.32 -12.91
C LYS A 2 -15.46 -28.09 -12.17
N ASN A 3 -14.89 -27.13 -12.90
CA ASN A 3 -14.48 -25.84 -12.32
C ASN A 3 -15.73 -25.02 -11.98
N ASN A 4 -16.16 -25.10 -10.72
CA ASN A 4 -17.28 -24.33 -10.19
C ASN A 4 -16.80 -22.90 -9.91
N THR A 5 -16.64 -22.08 -10.95
CA THR A 5 -16.30 -20.66 -10.81
C THR A 5 -17.51 -19.89 -10.29
N VAL A 6 -17.63 -19.83 -8.96
CA VAL A 6 -18.53 -18.88 -8.31
C VAL A 6 -18.11 -17.49 -8.76
N SER A 7 -19.01 -16.78 -9.45
CA SER A 7 -18.77 -15.40 -9.89
C SER A 7 -18.45 -14.52 -8.68
N LEU A 8 -17.47 -13.62 -8.79
CA LEU A 8 -17.10 -12.63 -7.75
C LEU A 8 -18.33 -11.84 -7.24
N ASN A 9 -19.34 -11.66 -8.09
CA ASN A 9 -20.60 -11.00 -7.76
C ASN A 9 -21.56 -11.87 -6.92
N GLN A 10 -21.45 -13.20 -6.97
CA GLN A 10 -22.17 -14.12 -6.07
C GLN A 10 -21.43 -14.28 -4.74
N TRP A 11 -20.09 -14.38 -4.76
CA TRP A 11 -19.28 -14.48 -3.55
C TRP A 11 -19.34 -13.22 -2.67
N SER A 12 -19.53 -12.04 -3.26
CA SER A 12 -19.60 -10.78 -2.52
C SER A 12 -20.94 -10.51 -1.82
N LYS A 13 -22.01 -11.27 -2.14
CA LYS A 13 -23.34 -11.11 -1.53
C LYS A 13 -23.42 -11.61 -0.09
N GLN A 14 -22.55 -12.53 0.30
CA GLN A 14 -22.54 -13.12 1.65
C GLN A 14 -21.89 -12.21 2.71
N PHE A 15 -21.24 -11.12 2.31
CA PHE A 15 -20.59 -10.20 3.25
C PHE A 15 -21.57 -9.18 3.82
N THR A 16 -21.53 -9.03 5.14
CA THR A 16 -22.21 -7.97 5.89
C THR A 16 -21.73 -6.58 5.46
N PRO A 17 -22.53 -5.51 5.65
CA PRO A 17 -22.11 -4.13 5.39
C PRO A 17 -20.79 -3.77 6.09
N ALA A 18 -20.58 -4.25 7.32
CA ALA A 18 -19.34 -4.06 8.07
C ALA A 18 -18.14 -4.78 7.42
N GLN A 19 -18.32 -6.01 6.92
CA GLN A 19 -17.28 -6.72 6.17
C GLN A 19 -16.96 -6.03 4.84
N LYS A 20 -17.98 -5.54 4.12
CA LYS A 20 -17.79 -4.73 2.89
C LYS A 20 -17.05 -3.43 3.18
N GLN A 21 -17.38 -2.73 4.26
CA GLN A 21 -16.70 -1.50 4.67
C GLN A 21 -15.25 -1.77 5.10
N LYS A 22 -15.00 -2.84 5.86
CA LYS A 22 -13.65 -3.28 6.24
C LYS A 22 -12.82 -3.64 5.01
N ALA A 23 -13.41 -4.35 4.04
CA ALA A 23 -12.78 -4.66 2.76
C ALA A 23 -12.48 -3.39 1.94
N LYS A 24 -13.42 -2.43 1.88
CA LYS A 24 -13.21 -1.13 1.21
C LYS A 24 -12.09 -0.31 1.87
N LYS A 25 -12.06 -0.24 3.20
CA LYS A 25 -11.00 0.44 3.96
C LYS A 25 -9.63 -0.22 3.72
N ALA A 26 -9.58 -1.55 3.74
CA ALA A 26 -8.38 -2.30 3.40
C ALA A 26 -7.94 -2.01 1.96
N ASN A 27 -8.87 -1.98 1.01
CA ASN A 27 -8.59 -1.67 -0.40
C ASN A 27 -7.95 -0.28 -0.55
N ASN A 28 -8.51 0.75 0.10
CA ASN A 28 -7.96 2.11 0.05
C ASN A 28 -6.55 2.18 0.66
N TYR A 29 -6.31 1.48 1.77
CA TYR A 29 -4.98 1.41 2.39
C TYR A 29 -3.97 0.71 1.47
N TYR A 30 -4.33 -0.43 0.88
CA TYR A 30 -3.45 -1.15 -0.03
C TYR A 30 -3.18 -0.37 -1.32
N ALA A 31 -4.11 0.46 -1.80
CA ALA A 31 -3.86 1.34 -2.94
C ALA A 31 -2.70 2.33 -2.65
N VAL A 32 -2.64 2.89 -1.43
CA VAL A 32 -1.53 3.77 -1.02
C VAL A 32 -0.21 3.00 -0.94
N VAL A 33 -0.23 1.81 -0.35
CA VAL A 33 0.96 0.94 -0.24
C VAL A 33 1.48 0.53 -1.63
N GLU A 34 0.57 0.20 -2.54
CA GLU A 34 0.90 -0.18 -3.91
C GLU A 34 1.51 1.00 -4.67
N GLU A 35 0.97 2.20 -4.54
CA GLU A 35 1.52 3.39 -5.20
C GLU A 35 2.91 3.76 -4.68
N PHE A 36 3.12 3.61 -3.37
CA PHE A 36 4.45 3.76 -2.75
C PHE A 36 5.46 2.79 -3.36
N GLN A 37 5.12 1.49 -3.41
CA GLN A 37 5.99 0.46 -3.97
C GLN A 37 6.25 0.68 -5.48
N LYS A 38 5.20 1.04 -6.24
CA LYS A 38 5.30 1.36 -7.67
C LYS A 38 6.24 2.53 -7.90
N THR A 39 6.13 3.59 -7.11
CA THR A 39 6.99 4.77 -7.22
C THR A 39 8.45 4.41 -6.98
N ARG A 40 8.77 3.65 -5.91
CA ARG A 40 10.13 3.18 -5.67
C ARG A 40 10.67 2.36 -6.84
N LYS A 41 9.87 1.42 -7.36
CA LYS A 41 10.26 0.56 -8.50
C LYS A 41 10.48 1.37 -9.79
N LYS A 42 9.65 2.38 -10.07
CA LYS A 42 9.81 3.28 -11.22
C LYS A 42 11.13 4.07 -11.17
N LEU A 43 11.62 4.36 -9.97
CA LEU A 43 12.92 5.01 -9.77
C LEU A 43 14.11 4.03 -9.77
N GLY A 44 13.87 2.73 -10.01
CA GLY A 44 14.92 1.70 -10.04
C GLY A 44 15.58 1.43 -8.69
N LEU A 45 14.99 1.88 -7.59
CA LEU A 45 15.58 1.75 -6.25
C LEU A 45 15.23 0.39 -5.63
N THR A 46 16.21 -0.26 -5.00
CA THR A 46 15.96 -1.38 -4.08
C THR A 46 15.36 -0.89 -2.76
N GLN A 47 14.79 -1.80 -1.96
CA GLN A 47 14.33 -1.44 -0.61
C GLN A 47 15.48 -0.95 0.28
N GLN A 48 16.68 -1.52 0.13
CA GLN A 48 17.86 -1.09 0.89
C GLN A 48 18.29 0.32 0.49
N GLN A 49 18.38 0.61 -0.81
CA GLN A 49 18.76 1.95 -1.29
C GLN A 49 17.79 3.04 -0.82
N LEU A 50 16.48 2.77 -0.78
CA LEU A 50 15.51 3.71 -0.23
C LEU A 50 15.71 3.89 1.29
N ALA A 51 15.95 2.79 2.01
CA ALA A 51 16.21 2.82 3.44
C ALA A 51 17.46 3.64 3.77
N ASP A 52 18.53 3.46 2.99
CA ASP A 52 19.80 4.20 3.12
C ASP A 52 19.62 5.70 2.86
N LYS A 53 18.86 6.06 1.81
CA LYS A 53 18.52 7.46 1.50
C LYS A 53 17.78 8.18 2.64
N VAL A 54 16.97 7.42 3.37
CA VAL A 54 16.13 7.92 4.45
C VAL A 54 16.83 7.83 5.82
N GLY A 55 17.89 7.02 5.93
CA GLY A 55 18.57 6.75 7.19
C GLY A 55 17.79 5.83 8.14
N ILE A 56 17.08 4.84 7.60
CA ILE A 56 16.30 3.87 8.40
C ILE A 56 16.65 2.43 8.06
N ASP A 57 16.18 1.49 8.87
CA ASP A 57 16.35 0.06 8.62
C ASP A 57 15.49 -0.43 7.44
N ARG A 58 16.05 -1.29 6.57
CA ARG A 58 15.37 -1.87 5.40
C ARG A 58 14.05 -2.56 5.76
N THR A 59 13.96 -3.20 6.93
CA THR A 59 12.74 -3.87 7.37
C THR A 59 11.58 -2.91 7.55
N VAL A 60 11.84 -1.62 7.78
CA VAL A 60 10.79 -0.59 7.81
C VAL A 60 10.16 -0.49 6.42
N ILE A 61 10.96 -0.40 5.35
CA ILE A 61 10.45 -0.38 3.97
C ILE A 61 9.65 -1.66 3.68
N THR A 62 10.16 -2.83 4.06
CA THR A 62 9.44 -4.10 3.88
C THR A 62 8.09 -4.11 4.59
N LYS A 63 8.02 -3.65 5.84
CA LYS A 63 6.77 -3.59 6.62
C LYS A 63 5.76 -2.60 6.03
N ILE A 64 6.23 -1.52 5.42
CA ILE A 64 5.38 -0.56 4.71
C ILE A 64 4.81 -1.21 3.45
N GLU A 65 5.66 -1.80 2.61
CA GLU A 65 5.26 -2.40 1.32
C GLU A 65 4.38 -3.64 1.46
N THR A 66 4.41 -4.31 2.61
CA THR A 66 3.54 -5.45 2.94
C THR A 66 2.27 -5.03 3.68
N GLY A 67 2.15 -3.74 4.03
CA GLY A 67 1.04 -3.23 4.84
C GLY A 67 1.11 -3.61 6.33
N ALA A 68 2.16 -4.31 6.76
CA ALA A 68 2.36 -4.74 8.15
C ALA A 68 2.66 -3.59 9.13
N ARG A 69 2.96 -2.39 8.63
CA ARG A 69 3.16 -1.19 9.46
C ARG A 69 2.28 -0.03 9.01
N ASN A 70 1.49 0.49 9.94
CA ASN A 70 0.79 1.75 9.77
C ASN A 70 1.80 2.91 9.78
N THR A 71 1.87 3.65 8.67
CA THR A 71 2.88 4.70 8.46
C THR A 71 2.28 6.07 8.71
N THR A 72 3.00 6.92 9.44
CA THR A 72 2.55 8.28 9.75
C THR A 72 2.68 9.19 8.53
N LEU A 73 1.94 10.31 8.51
CA LEU A 73 2.08 11.33 7.47
C LEU A 73 3.51 11.89 7.40
N ASN A 74 4.16 12.13 8.55
CA ASN A 74 5.55 12.62 8.59
C ASN A 74 6.51 11.63 7.91
N SER A 75 6.34 10.33 8.15
CA SER A 75 7.13 9.31 7.45
C SER A 75 6.87 9.32 5.95
N LEU A 76 5.62 9.48 5.50
CA LEU A 76 5.30 9.59 4.08
C LEU A 76 5.92 10.82 3.42
N MET A 77 5.97 11.96 4.11
CA MET A 77 6.67 13.17 3.63
C MET A 77 8.16 12.91 3.48
N MET A 78 8.80 12.34 4.51
CA MET A 78 10.21 11.97 4.47
C MET A 78 10.55 11.02 3.31
N PHE A 79 9.68 10.04 3.03
CA PHE A 79 9.86 9.18 1.87
C PHE A 79 9.64 9.91 0.54
N ALA A 80 8.67 10.83 0.47
CA ALA A 80 8.46 11.63 -0.73
C ALA A 80 9.72 12.43 -1.07
N ASP A 81 10.35 13.05 -0.07
CA ASP A 81 11.62 13.77 -0.24
C ASP A 81 12.74 12.84 -0.70
N ALA A 82 12.91 11.66 -0.07
CA ALA A 82 13.93 10.67 -0.47
C ALA A 82 13.71 10.08 -1.88
N LEU A 83 12.47 10.09 -2.37
CA LEU A 83 12.09 9.65 -3.71
C LEU A 83 12.13 10.79 -4.73
N ASP A 84 12.48 12.02 -4.33
CA ASP A 84 12.39 13.23 -5.16
C ASP A 84 10.97 13.40 -5.76
N LYS A 85 9.97 13.36 -4.87
CA LYS A 85 8.54 13.49 -5.15
C LYS A 85 7.89 14.42 -4.15
N LYS A 86 6.63 14.78 -4.41
CA LYS A 86 5.79 15.56 -3.48
C LYS A 86 4.61 14.71 -3.02
N LEU A 87 4.36 14.69 -1.71
CA LEU A 87 3.14 14.08 -1.17
C LEU A 87 1.94 14.98 -1.48
N LYS A 88 0.94 14.45 -2.19
CA LYS A 88 -0.33 15.13 -2.46
C LYS A 88 -1.49 14.32 -1.88
N ILE A 89 -2.35 14.98 -1.12
CA ILE A 89 -3.55 14.39 -0.52
C ILE A 89 -4.77 15.18 -1.01
N SER A 90 -5.81 14.49 -1.44
CA SER A 90 -7.10 15.06 -1.85
C SER A 90 -8.25 14.20 -1.34
N PHE A 91 -9.32 14.85 -0.89
CA PHE A 91 -10.57 14.18 -0.52
C PHE A 91 -11.48 14.15 -1.76
N VAL A 92 -11.97 12.96 -2.11
CA VAL A 92 -12.85 12.70 -3.26
C VAL A 92 -14.14 12.03 -2.80
#